data_AF-A0A6A6DVZ0-F1
#
_entry.id   AF-A0A6A6DVZ0-F1
#
_cell.length_a   1.000
_cell.length_b   1.000
_cell.length_c   1.000
_cell.angle_alpha   90.00
_cell.angle_beta   90.00
_cell.angle_gamma   90.00
#
_symmetry.space_group_name_H-M   'P 1'
#
loop_
_entity.id
_entity.type
_entity.pdbx_description
1 polymer ?
#
loop_
_entity_poly.entity_id
_entity_poly.type
_entity_poly.pdbx_seq_one_letter_code
_entity_poly.pdbx_strand_id
1 'polypeptide(L)'
;MAHSNRFWLEKSFLVISSVNLLHYTLILLILLIVVVPVSLSVVTTTTLAAGAAYLAKEKAIVQKFTAIESPAVRILYPGFDVLCSNKTGNLSANQLSIREPFVAEGQEANWIMAVATLASPHNLKSLDTIDKVNTILTVKRYPKARGILNQG
;
A
#
# COMPACT_ATOMS: atom_id res chain seq x y z
N MET A 1 49.49 -22.31 67.23
CA MET A 1 48.02 -22.08 67.21
C MET A 1 47.59 -21.01 66.18
N ALA A 2 48.37 -19.96 65.92
CA ALA A 2 48.01 -18.88 64.98
C ALA A 2 47.98 -19.26 63.47
N HIS A 3 48.70 -20.31 63.06
CA HIS A 3 48.78 -20.72 61.65
C HIS A 3 47.54 -21.48 61.15
N SER A 4 46.76 -22.08 62.06
CA SER A 4 45.52 -22.80 61.72
C SER A 4 44.39 -21.83 61.38
N ASN A 5 44.26 -20.74 62.14
CA ASN A 5 43.16 -19.77 61.95
C ASN A 5 43.26 -18.97 60.63
N ARG A 6 44.48 -18.70 60.13
CA ARG A 6 44.67 -18.05 58.81
C ARG A 6 44.19 -18.91 57.65
N PHE A 7 44.40 -20.23 57.72
CA PHE A 7 44.00 -21.17 56.67
C PHE A 7 42.49 -21.32 56.56
N TRP A 8 41.78 -21.31 57.70
CA TRP A 8 40.32 -21.30 57.71
C TRP A 8 39.75 -19.99 57.16
N LEU A 9 40.34 -18.84 57.49
CA LEU A 9 39.88 -17.54 57.00
C LEU A 9 40.10 -17.36 55.49
N GLU A 10 41.23 -17.80 54.93
CA GLU A 10 41.45 -17.74 53.47
C GLU A 10 40.52 -18.67 52.69
N LYS A 11 40.29 -19.90 53.17
CA LYS A 11 39.32 -20.82 52.56
C LYS A 11 37.88 -20.30 52.66
N SER A 12 37.49 -19.73 53.80
CA SER A 12 36.16 -19.12 53.97
C SER A 12 35.98 -17.90 53.07
N PHE A 13 37.01 -17.05 52.91
CA PHE A 13 36.97 -15.89 52.01
C PHE A 13 36.87 -16.29 50.54
N LEU A 14 37.64 -17.31 50.10
CA LEU A 14 37.57 -17.84 48.73
C LEU A 14 36.20 -18.49 48.44
N VAL A 15 35.61 -19.19 49.41
CA VAL A 15 34.24 -19.75 49.30
C VAL A 15 33.20 -18.63 49.21
N ILE A 16 33.28 -17.61 50.07
CA ILE A 16 32.36 -16.46 50.03
C ILE A 16 32.49 -15.69 48.70
N SER A 17 33.71 -15.48 48.20
CA SER A 17 33.94 -14.79 46.92
C SER A 17 33.46 -15.63 45.72
N SER A 18 33.60 -16.95 45.75
CA SER A 18 33.10 -17.84 44.69
C SER A 18 31.58 -17.89 44.67
N VAL A 19 30.94 -17.92 45.85
CA VAL A 19 29.48 -17.84 45.98
C VAL A 19 28.98 -16.51 45.43
N ASN A 20 29.62 -15.38 45.78
CA ASN A 20 29.24 -14.07 45.25
C ASN A 20 29.41 -13.98 43.72
N LEU A 21 30.51 -14.49 43.16
CA LEU A 21 30.73 -14.51 41.71
C LEU A 21 29.64 -15.31 40.98
N LEU A 22 29.28 -16.49 41.50
CA LEU A 22 28.20 -17.32 40.96
C LEU A 22 26.84 -16.60 41.06
N HIS A 23 26.58 -15.88 42.14
CA HIS A 23 25.35 -15.10 42.27
C HIS A 23 25.28 -13.98 41.24
N TYR A 24 26.36 -13.22 41.03
CA TYR A 24 26.40 -12.17 40.02
C TYR A 24 26.28 -12.71 38.60
N THR A 25 26.94 -13.82 38.26
CA THR A 25 26.83 -14.43 36.92
C THR A 25 25.43 -14.97 36.64
N LEU A 26 24.77 -15.57 37.65
CA LEU A 26 23.37 -15.99 37.53
C LEU A 26 22.42 -14.81 37.33
N ILE A 27 22.60 -13.71 38.08
CA ILE A 27 21.79 -12.49 37.91
C ILE A 27 21.99 -11.90 36.51
N LEU A 28 23.22 -11.87 36.01
CA LEU A 28 23.56 -11.35 34.69
C LEU A 28 22.99 -12.23 33.57
N LEU A 29 23.00 -13.56 33.76
CA LEU A 29 22.36 -14.52 32.86
C LEU A 29 20.83 -14.33 32.81
N ILE A 30 20.19 -14.16 33.97
CA ILE A 30 18.74 -13.91 34.06
C ILE A 30 18.40 -12.59 33.38
N LEU A 31 19.17 -11.52 33.63
CA LEU A 31 18.98 -10.23 32.99
C LEU A 31 19.13 -10.34 31.47
N LEU A 32 20.13 -11.06 30.97
CA LEU A 32 20.34 -11.28 29.54
C LEU A 32 19.13 -11.97 28.89
N ILE A 33 18.58 -13.01 29.53
CA ILE A 33 17.42 -13.75 29.00
C ILE A 33 16.17 -12.87 28.98
N VAL A 34 15.96 -12.05 30.01
CA VAL A 34 14.79 -11.14 30.09
C VAL A 34 14.90 -9.97 29.11
N VAL A 35 16.12 -9.50 28.83
CA VAL A 35 16.36 -8.37 27.91
C VAL A 35 16.12 -8.76 26.46
N VAL A 36 16.37 -10.01 26.05
CA VAL A 36 16.16 -10.43 24.65
C VAL A 36 14.65 -10.58 24.38
N PRO A 37 14.02 -9.68 23.59
CA PRO A 37 12.58 -9.64 23.45
C PRO A 37 12.13 -10.57 22.31
N VAL A 38 12.43 -11.87 22.42
CA VAL A 38 12.12 -12.88 21.38
C VAL A 38 10.62 -12.86 21.05
N SER A 39 9.78 -12.68 22.07
CA SER A 39 8.32 -12.60 21.90
C SER A 39 7.85 -11.37 21.15
N LEU A 40 8.57 -10.25 21.23
CA LEU A 40 8.16 -9.00 20.58
C LEU A 40 8.20 -9.14 19.05
N SER A 41 9.25 -9.78 18.51
CA SER A 41 9.39 -10.00 17.07
C SER A 41 8.30 -10.92 16.49
N VAL A 42 7.81 -11.86 17.30
CA VAL A 42 6.73 -12.79 16.89
C VAL A 42 5.38 -12.08 16.91
N VAL A 43 5.10 -11.31 17.96
CA VAL A 43 3.85 -10.56 18.09
C VAL A 43 3.73 -9.51 16.97
N THR A 44 4.79 -8.77 16.66
CA THR A 44 4.76 -7.77 15.58
C THR A 44 4.53 -8.41 14.20
N THR A 45 5.18 -9.55 13.91
CA THR A 45 5.01 -10.23 12.62
C THR A 45 3.60 -10.78 12.45
N THR A 46 3.03 -11.36 13.51
CA THR A 46 1.69 -11.95 13.45
C THR A 46 0.59 -10.90 13.34
N THR A 47 0.69 -9.78 14.05
CA THR A 47 -0.26 -8.66 13.93
C THR A 47 -0.19 -8.03 12.54
N LEU A 48 1.00 -7.88 11.98
CA LEU A 48 1.22 -7.31 10.65
C LEU A 48 0.72 -8.22 9.53
N ALA A 49 0.92 -9.52 9.66
CA ALA A 49 0.36 -10.52 8.75
C ALA A 49 -1.17 -10.54 8.81
N ALA A 50 -1.77 -10.48 10.00
CA ALA A 50 -3.22 -10.38 10.16
C ALA A 50 -3.79 -9.08 9.57
N GLY A 51 -3.09 -7.95 9.77
CA GLY A 51 -3.43 -6.65 9.17
C GLY A 51 -3.32 -6.68 7.65
N ALA A 52 -2.27 -7.28 7.08
CA ALA A 52 -2.12 -7.48 5.64
C ALA A 52 -3.25 -8.35 5.05
N ALA A 53 -3.64 -9.41 5.75
CA ALA A 53 -4.76 -10.25 5.34
C ALA A 53 -6.10 -9.50 5.38
N TYR A 54 -6.29 -8.59 6.34
CA TYR A 54 -7.46 -7.72 6.40
C TYR A 54 -7.47 -6.70 5.24
N LEU A 55 -6.34 -6.04 4.96
CA LEU A 55 -6.21 -5.10 3.83
C LEU A 55 -6.45 -5.78 2.48
N ALA A 56 -5.99 -7.03 2.32
CA ALA A 56 -6.23 -7.81 1.12
C ALA A 56 -7.73 -8.07 0.86
N LYS A 57 -8.55 -8.22 1.92
CA LYS A 57 -10.02 -8.33 1.79
C LYS A 57 -10.65 -7.03 1.27
N GLU A 58 -10.08 -5.89 1.62
CA GLU A 58 -10.49 -4.56 1.16
C GLU A 58 -9.86 -4.18 -0.20
N LYS A 59 -9.32 -5.15 -0.95
CA LYS A 59 -8.66 -4.97 -2.26
C LYS A 59 -7.37 -4.12 -2.21
N ALA A 60 -6.79 -3.91 -1.03
CA ALA A 60 -5.50 -3.26 -0.85
C ALA A 60 -4.41 -4.33 -0.64
N ILE A 61 -3.68 -4.68 -1.71
CA ILE A 61 -2.63 -5.71 -1.66
C ILE A 61 -1.32 -5.06 -1.21
N VAL A 62 -0.84 -5.46 -0.03
CA VAL A 62 0.45 -5.01 0.50
C VAL A 62 1.53 -6.06 0.22
N GLN A 63 2.55 -5.69 -0.55
CA GLN A 63 3.67 -6.58 -0.89
C GLN A 63 4.78 -6.60 0.16
N LYS A 64 4.90 -5.54 0.97
CA LYS A 64 5.95 -5.39 2.00
C LYS A 64 5.32 -4.94 3.30
N PHE A 65 5.55 -5.70 4.36
CA PHE A 65 5.10 -5.43 5.72
C PHE A 65 5.57 -4.08 6.27
N THR A 66 6.75 -3.61 5.85
CA THR A 66 7.26 -2.28 6.17
C THR A 66 6.34 -1.13 5.75
N ALA A 67 5.45 -1.34 4.76
CA ALA A 67 4.51 -0.32 4.33
C ALA A 67 3.35 -0.12 5.34
N ILE A 68 2.99 -1.15 6.11
CA ILE A 68 1.88 -1.11 7.08
C ILE A 68 2.37 -0.62 8.45
N GLU A 69 3.68 -0.65 8.71
CA GLU A 69 4.31 -0.19 9.96
C GLU A 69 4.32 1.35 10.10
N SER A 70 3.36 2.05 9.49
CA SER A 70 3.32 3.48 9.24
C SER A 70 3.65 4.40 10.44
N PRO A 71 3.31 4.12 11.72
CA PRO A 71 3.79 4.95 12.82
C PRO A 71 5.30 4.84 13.09
N ALA A 72 5.93 3.69 12.85
CA ALA A 72 7.39 3.51 12.99
C ALA A 72 8.15 4.09 11.79
N VAL A 73 7.62 3.89 10.58
CA VAL A 73 8.19 4.49 9.36
C VAL A 73 8.17 6.02 9.42
N ARG A 74 7.17 6.63 10.04
CA ARG A 74 7.11 8.09 10.23
C ARG A 74 8.27 8.65 11.05
N ILE A 75 8.79 7.91 12.03
CA ILE A 75 9.96 8.32 12.84
C ILE A 75 11.25 8.20 12.03
N LEU A 76 11.35 7.21 11.15
CA LEU A 76 12.53 6.95 10.31
C LEU A 76 12.54 7.74 8.99
N TYR A 77 11.37 8.12 8.47
CA TYR A 77 11.17 8.81 7.19
C TYR A 77 10.13 9.94 7.34
N PRO A 78 10.53 11.13 7.81
CA PRO A 78 9.69 12.32 7.77
C PRO A 78 9.40 12.68 6.30
N GLY A 79 8.19 12.36 5.81
CA GLY A 79 7.82 12.55 4.39
C GLY A 79 6.81 11.55 3.82
N PHE A 80 6.40 10.53 4.58
CA PHE A 80 5.37 9.58 4.14
C PHE A 80 3.94 10.18 4.03
N ASP A 81 3.77 11.48 4.29
CA ASP A 81 2.47 12.15 4.28
C ASP A 81 1.95 12.52 2.86
N VAL A 82 2.74 12.32 1.81
CA VAL A 82 2.36 12.69 0.43
C VAL A 82 1.89 11.48 -0.36
N LEU A 83 0.59 11.45 -0.69
CA LEU A 83 -0.01 10.46 -1.58
C LEU A 83 0.05 10.93 -3.04
N CYS A 84 0.97 10.38 -3.82
CA CYS A 84 1.00 10.56 -5.27
C CYS A 84 0.09 9.51 -5.94
N SER A 85 -1.18 9.85 -6.19
CA SER A 85 -2.10 8.98 -6.94
C SER A 85 -2.04 9.28 -8.45
N ASN A 86 -1.84 8.25 -9.27
CA ASN A 86 -1.84 8.40 -10.72
C ASN A 86 -3.27 8.70 -11.24
N LYS A 87 -3.40 9.57 -12.25
CA LYS A 87 -4.72 9.96 -12.78
C LYS A 87 -5.40 8.83 -13.55
N THR A 88 -4.69 8.19 -14.48
CA THR A 88 -5.28 7.18 -15.37
C THR A 88 -5.36 5.82 -14.66
N GLY A 89 -6.58 5.28 -14.50
CA GLY A 89 -6.80 3.96 -13.90
C GLY A 89 -6.87 3.92 -12.37
N ASN A 90 -6.70 5.04 -11.68
CA ASN A 90 -6.90 5.17 -10.22
C ASN A 90 -7.92 6.28 -9.91
N LEU A 91 -7.66 7.54 -10.28
CA LEU A 91 -8.65 8.63 -10.10
C LEU A 91 -9.70 8.70 -11.21
N SER A 92 -9.34 8.33 -12.44
CA SER A 92 -10.26 8.26 -13.57
C SER A 92 -10.68 6.82 -13.81
N ALA A 93 -11.98 6.55 -13.72
CA ALA A 93 -12.54 5.41 -14.43
C ALA A 93 -12.25 5.63 -15.92
N ASN A 94 -11.78 4.61 -16.64
CA ASN A 94 -11.59 4.66 -18.09
C ASN A 94 -12.95 4.64 -18.81
N GLN A 95 -13.87 5.48 -18.36
CA GLN A 95 -15.24 5.65 -18.80
C GLN A 95 -15.39 7.14 -19.11
N LEU A 96 -15.20 7.49 -20.37
CA LEU A 96 -15.42 8.85 -20.86
C LEU A 96 -16.90 9.02 -21.17
N SER A 97 -17.46 10.18 -20.80
CA SER A 97 -18.83 10.55 -21.15
C SER A 97 -18.80 11.78 -22.04
N ILE A 98 -19.50 11.74 -23.18
CA ILE A 98 -19.73 12.94 -23.99
C ILE A 98 -20.58 13.91 -23.16
N ARG A 99 -20.12 15.15 -22.99
CA ARG A 99 -20.94 16.26 -22.48
C ARG A 99 -21.62 16.98 -23.64
N GLU A 100 -22.46 17.95 -23.34
CA GLU A 100 -23.15 18.76 -24.35
C GLU A 100 -22.13 19.32 -25.36
N PRO A 101 -22.27 19.02 -26.67
CA PRO A 101 -21.32 19.46 -27.67
C PRO A 101 -21.42 20.96 -27.85
N PHE A 102 -20.26 21.63 -27.86
CA PHE A 102 -20.20 23.02 -28.27
C PHE A 102 -20.32 23.09 -29.79
N VAL A 103 -21.29 23.87 -30.27
CA VAL A 103 -21.62 23.98 -31.69
C VAL A 103 -21.35 25.41 -32.14
N ALA A 104 -20.61 25.57 -33.24
CA ALA A 104 -20.43 26.88 -33.87
C ALA A 104 -21.77 27.41 -34.41
N GLU A 105 -21.90 28.74 -34.49
CA GLU A 105 -23.14 29.38 -34.97
C GLU A 105 -23.54 28.85 -36.36
N GLY A 106 -24.79 28.40 -36.46
CA GLY A 106 -25.36 27.86 -37.72
C GLY A 106 -25.21 26.35 -37.92
N GLN A 107 -24.60 25.60 -36.99
CA GLN A 107 -24.55 24.13 -37.06
C GLN A 107 -25.52 23.47 -36.06
N GLU A 108 -25.93 22.24 -36.38
CA GLU A 108 -26.73 21.41 -35.48
C GLU A 108 -25.82 20.42 -34.73
N ALA A 109 -26.08 20.22 -33.44
CA ALA A 109 -25.34 19.24 -32.63
C ALA A 109 -25.33 17.83 -33.24
N ASN A 110 -26.42 17.42 -33.90
CA ASN A 110 -26.54 16.12 -34.57
C ASN A 110 -25.56 15.96 -35.73
N TRP A 111 -25.28 17.04 -36.47
CA TRP A 111 -24.34 17.02 -37.60
C TRP A 111 -22.91 16.84 -37.13
N ILE A 112 -22.48 17.62 -36.14
CA ILE A 112 -21.12 17.52 -35.55
C ILE A 112 -20.89 16.13 -34.97
N MET A 113 -21.89 15.59 -34.28
CA MET A 113 -21.81 14.25 -33.72
C MET A 113 -21.73 13.16 -34.80
N ALA A 114 -22.48 13.28 -35.90
CA ALA A 114 -22.36 12.37 -37.03
C ALA A 114 -20.96 12.41 -37.68
N VAL A 115 -20.41 13.61 -37.89
CA VAL A 115 -19.05 13.81 -38.42
C VAL A 115 -18.00 13.25 -37.46
N ALA A 116 -18.15 13.44 -36.15
CA ALA A 116 -17.26 12.89 -35.14
C ALA A 116 -17.26 11.34 -35.15
N THR A 117 -18.42 10.72 -35.37
CA THR A 117 -18.51 9.26 -35.55
C THR A 117 -17.83 8.80 -36.84
N LEU A 118 -17.99 9.52 -37.96
CA LEU A 118 -17.33 9.17 -39.24
C LEU A 118 -15.81 9.35 -39.20
N ALA A 119 -15.33 10.35 -38.45
CA ALA A 119 -13.89 10.58 -38.26
C ALA A 119 -13.26 9.54 -37.32
N SER A 120 -14.06 8.81 -36.55
CA SER A 120 -13.58 7.75 -35.66
C SER A 120 -13.25 6.48 -36.46
N PRO A 121 -12.14 5.79 -36.17
CA PRO A 121 -11.74 4.61 -36.92
C PRO A 121 -12.73 3.46 -36.80
N HIS A 122 -13.02 2.80 -37.92
CA HIS A 122 -13.99 1.68 -38.00
C HIS A 122 -13.47 0.34 -37.45
N ASN A 123 -12.21 0.27 -37.00
CA ASN A 123 -11.57 -0.97 -36.58
C ASN A 123 -11.82 -1.29 -35.10
N LEU A 124 -12.94 -1.97 -34.83
CA LEU A 124 -13.44 -2.36 -33.50
C LEU A 124 -12.42 -3.01 -32.54
N LYS A 125 -11.31 -3.57 -33.05
CA LYS A 125 -10.30 -4.28 -32.23
C LYS A 125 -9.30 -3.36 -31.52
N SER A 126 -9.10 -2.13 -31.98
CA SER A 126 -8.11 -1.20 -31.43
C SER A 126 -8.70 0.15 -31.01
N LEU A 127 -10.02 0.28 -30.87
CA LEU A 127 -10.64 1.53 -30.47
C LEU A 127 -10.20 1.91 -29.05
N ASP A 128 -9.75 3.16 -28.93
CA ASP A 128 -9.58 3.81 -27.64
C ASP A 128 -10.94 4.10 -26.97
N THR A 129 -10.90 4.58 -25.74
CA THR A 129 -12.13 4.89 -25.00
C THR A 129 -12.90 6.07 -25.64
N ILE A 130 -12.23 6.95 -26.37
CA ILE A 130 -12.83 8.13 -27.01
C ILE A 130 -13.65 7.69 -28.23
N ASP A 131 -13.09 6.85 -29.08
CA ASP A 131 -13.70 6.32 -30.29
C ASP A 131 -14.92 5.45 -29.96
N LYS A 132 -14.83 4.63 -28.90
CA LYS A 132 -15.99 3.84 -28.41
C LYS A 132 -17.13 4.75 -28.00
N VAL A 133 -16.80 5.84 -27.33
CA VAL A 133 -17.75 6.83 -26.87
C VAL A 133 -18.37 7.57 -28.05
N ASN A 134 -17.56 8.03 -29.02
CA ASN A 134 -18.02 8.71 -30.22
C ASN A 134 -18.83 7.83 -31.18
N THR A 135 -18.62 6.53 -31.23
CA THR A 135 -19.39 5.63 -32.10
C THR A 135 -20.64 5.10 -31.41
N ILE A 136 -20.51 4.62 -30.16
CA ILE A 136 -21.60 3.92 -29.47
C ILE A 136 -22.55 4.89 -28.77
N LEU A 137 -22.02 5.90 -28.06
CA LEU A 137 -22.89 6.83 -27.31
C LEU A 137 -23.56 7.83 -28.24
N THR A 138 -22.92 8.23 -29.33
CA THR A 138 -23.51 9.12 -30.34
C THR A 138 -24.76 8.52 -30.97
N VAL A 139 -24.67 7.26 -31.44
CA VAL A 139 -25.80 6.55 -32.05
C VAL A 139 -26.95 6.37 -31.05
N LYS A 140 -26.65 6.28 -29.75
CA LYS A 140 -27.65 6.11 -28.68
C LYS A 140 -28.28 7.43 -28.21
N ARG A 141 -27.51 8.52 -28.12
CA ARG A 141 -27.98 9.83 -27.64
C ARG A 141 -28.60 10.70 -28.73
N TYR A 142 -28.15 10.55 -29.97
CA TYR A 142 -28.54 11.40 -31.09
C TYR A 142 -29.12 10.54 -32.23
N PRO A 143 -30.39 10.09 -32.13
CA PRO A 143 -31.00 9.25 -33.15
C PRO A 143 -31.13 9.95 -34.52
N LYS A 144 -31.21 11.28 -34.53
CA LYS A 144 -31.17 12.09 -35.77
C LYS A 144 -29.81 12.02 -36.45
N ALA A 145 -28.71 11.96 -35.70
CA ALA A 145 -27.37 11.77 -36.26
C ALA A 145 -27.25 10.42 -36.98
N ARG A 146 -27.89 9.36 -36.47
CA ARG A 146 -27.97 8.07 -37.16
C ARG A 146 -28.69 8.15 -38.52
N GLY A 147 -29.73 8.97 -38.61
CA GLY A 147 -30.42 9.24 -39.88
C GLY A 147 -29.49 9.84 -40.92
N ILE A 148 -28.61 10.76 -40.50
CA ILE A 148 -27.60 11.40 -41.36
C ILE A 148 -26.52 10.38 -41.79
N LEU A 149 -26.07 9.52 -40.87
CA LEU A 149 -25.10 8.46 -41.17
C LEU A 149 -25.61 7.44 -42.20
N ASN A 150 -26.93 7.18 -42.21
CA ASN A 150 -27.56 6.24 -43.16
C ASN A 150 -27.85 6.86 -44.54
N GLN A 151 -27.72 8.18 -44.69
CA GLN A 151 -27.97 8.90 -45.95
C GLN A 151 -26.70 9.07 -46.79
N GLY A 152 -25.53 8.78 -46.25
CA GLY A 152 -24.23 8.88 -46.91
C GLY A 152 -23.71 7.55 -47.45
#